data_AF-A0A5B6X7Q4-F1
#
_entry.id   AF-A0A5B6X7Q4-F1
#
_cell.length_a   1.000
_cell.length_b   1.000
_cell.length_c   1.000
_cell.angle_alpha   90.00
_cell.angle_beta   90.00
_cell.angle_gamma   90.00
#
_symmetry.space_group_name_H-M   'P 1'
#
loop_
_entity.id
_entity.type
_entity.pdbx_description
1 polymer ?
#
loop_
_entity_poly.entity_id
_entity_poly.type
_entity_poly.pdbx_seq_one_letter_code
_entity_poly.pdbx_strand_id
1 'polypeptide(L)'
;MLLIGAEDEEKWLAEGIAGIQHNAFYLHRALDSNNLRDALKYSAQMLSELRTSKLSPQKYYELYMRAFDELRILEMFFKDESKHGVSVVDLYELVQHAGNILPRLYLLCTVGSVYIKSKEAPAKELLQDLVEMCHGVQHPIRGLFLRSYLAQISRDRLLDIGSDYEGCHGACDSFILFGHPELKTSIPISGLQGPGRVREKQEKERSALQELVFPDEYHLQTLEMLLAAFPQVQPTVDIKTVLSRLMDRLSKYAASSADVLTEFLQVEAFTKLSNAIEKVIEVQVDMPVIGAITLYVSLLTFTLRVHPDRLDYVDQVLGACVKKLSSIPKLEDSRATKQVVALLSAPLEKYNDTVTALTLSNYPRVMDHLDNGTNKVMAMVEVLFELIKGLIKDLDGATDELDEEDFKDEQNSVAKLIHMLYNNEPEEMLKIICIVWKHTMAGGPKRLPFTVPSLVFSALQLVRQLQGQEGDIVGEEVPATPKKIFQILSQMIEALSAVLSPELALRLYLQCAEAANGCDLEYVAYEFFTQAFVLYEEEIANSKAQVTAIHLIIGALQRMNVFSVENRDILTHKTTGYSARLLKKPDQCRAVYACSHLFWVDGQDGIRDGERFDLKTYPDLA
;
A
#
# COMPACT_ATOMS: atom_id res chain seq x y z
N MET A 1 4.79 33.31 -33.24
CA MET A 1 3.74 34.33 -33.09
C MET A 1 3.80 34.83 -31.66
N LEU A 2 3.77 36.15 -31.49
CA LEU A 2 4.22 36.92 -30.32
C LEU A 2 3.66 36.43 -28.97
N LEU A 3 4.46 36.62 -27.91
CA LEU A 3 4.03 36.61 -26.50
C LEU A 3 2.90 37.64 -26.34
N ILE A 4 1.65 37.18 -26.45
CA ILE A 4 0.46 37.97 -26.13
C ILE A 4 0.36 37.96 -24.60
N GLY A 5 0.33 39.13 -23.97
CA GLY A 5 0.17 39.23 -22.53
C GLY A 5 -1.19 38.67 -22.12
N ALA A 6 -1.28 38.00 -20.96
CA ALA A 6 -2.56 37.49 -20.45
C ALA A 6 -3.65 38.59 -20.36
N GLU A 7 -3.25 39.85 -20.13
CA GLU A 7 -4.13 41.02 -20.13
C GLU A 7 -4.73 41.34 -21.51
N ASP A 8 -3.99 41.12 -22.60
CA ASP A 8 -4.47 41.35 -23.96
C ASP A 8 -5.49 40.29 -24.40
N GLU A 9 -5.31 39.03 -23.97
CA GLU A 9 -6.29 37.96 -24.22
C GLU A 9 -7.61 38.20 -23.49
N GLU A 10 -7.56 38.70 -22.25
CA GLU A 10 -8.78 39.03 -21.49
C GLU A 10 -9.55 40.19 -22.11
N LYS A 11 -8.83 41.19 -22.63
CA LYS A 11 -9.45 42.30 -23.36
C LYS A 11 -10.16 41.81 -24.63
N TRP A 12 -9.52 40.97 -25.43
CA TRP A 12 -10.16 40.42 -26.63
C TRP A 12 -11.33 39.49 -26.33
N LEU A 13 -11.27 38.75 -25.22
CA LEU A 13 -12.41 37.96 -24.77
C LEU A 13 -13.59 38.86 -24.38
N ALA A 14 -13.34 39.92 -23.60
CA ALA A 14 -14.38 40.87 -23.22
C ALA A 14 -15.01 41.56 -24.44
N GLU A 15 -14.20 41.96 -25.41
CA GLU A 15 -14.66 42.51 -26.70
C GLU A 15 -15.54 41.50 -27.46
N GLY A 16 -15.11 40.23 -27.55
CA GLY A 16 -15.87 39.17 -28.21
C GLY A 16 -17.20 38.85 -27.50
N ILE A 17 -17.20 38.79 -26.17
CA ILE A 17 -18.42 38.58 -25.37
C ILE A 17 -19.38 39.75 -25.54
N ALA A 18 -18.89 40.99 -25.52
CA ALA A 18 -19.71 42.17 -25.76
C ALA A 18 -20.31 42.16 -27.18
N GLY A 19 -19.54 41.73 -28.19
CA GLY A 19 -20.03 41.54 -29.55
C GLY A 19 -21.15 40.49 -29.65
N ILE A 20 -21.00 39.36 -28.96
CA ILE A 20 -22.05 38.33 -28.88
C ILE A 20 -23.31 38.89 -28.19
N GLN A 21 -23.17 39.50 -27.02
CA GLN A 21 -24.30 40.05 -26.27
C GLN A 21 -25.04 41.15 -27.02
N HIS A 22 -24.31 42.02 -27.73
CA HIS A 22 -24.90 43.06 -28.55
C HIS A 22 -25.75 42.48 -29.67
N ASN A 23 -25.23 41.49 -30.41
CA ASN A 23 -25.96 40.83 -31.48
C ASN A 23 -27.11 39.94 -30.95
N ALA A 24 -26.93 39.28 -29.80
CA ALA A 24 -27.96 38.49 -29.12
C ALA A 24 -29.17 39.34 -28.72
N PHE A 25 -28.95 40.57 -28.23
CA PHE A 25 -30.04 41.50 -27.91
C PHE A 25 -30.92 41.82 -29.13
N TYR A 26 -30.30 42.12 -30.28
CA TYR A 26 -31.05 42.36 -31.53
C TYR A 26 -31.67 41.09 -32.09
N LEU A 27 -31.03 39.93 -31.90
CA LEU A 27 -31.58 38.63 -32.23
C LEU A 27 -32.89 38.41 -31.47
N HIS A 28 -32.91 38.52 -30.14
CA HIS A 28 -34.14 38.35 -29.35
C HIS A 28 -35.26 39.29 -29.80
N ARG A 29 -34.94 40.56 -30.05
CA ARG A 29 -35.95 41.53 -30.55
C ARG A 29 -36.51 41.12 -31.91
N ALA A 30 -35.67 40.56 -32.79
CA ALA A 30 -36.10 40.05 -34.09
C ALA A 30 -36.95 38.77 -33.96
N LEU A 31 -36.63 37.90 -33.00
CA LEU A 31 -37.41 36.70 -32.67
C LEU A 31 -38.79 37.07 -32.12
N ASP A 32 -38.88 38.04 -31.19
CA ASP A 32 -40.16 38.54 -30.65
C ASP A 32 -41.03 39.21 -31.73
N SER A 33 -40.38 39.85 -32.71
CA SER A 33 -41.05 40.48 -33.85
C SER A 33 -41.35 39.51 -35.00
N ASN A 34 -41.06 38.20 -34.84
CA ASN A 34 -41.19 37.16 -35.86
C ASN A 34 -40.49 37.48 -37.20
N ASN A 35 -39.41 38.27 -37.17
CA ASN A 35 -38.67 38.66 -38.37
C ASN A 35 -37.47 37.72 -38.59
N LEU A 36 -37.71 36.66 -39.38
CA LEU A 36 -36.73 35.62 -39.68
C LEU A 36 -35.44 36.16 -40.33
N ARG A 37 -35.57 37.15 -41.23
CA ARG A 37 -34.44 37.70 -41.98
C ARG A 37 -33.45 38.42 -41.06
N ASP A 38 -33.98 39.24 -40.15
CA ASP A 38 -33.15 39.95 -39.19
C ASP A 38 -32.60 38.99 -38.13
N ALA A 39 -33.38 38.00 -37.70
CA ALA A 39 -32.89 36.94 -36.80
C ALA A 39 -31.68 36.19 -37.39
N LEU A 40 -31.74 35.77 -38.65
CA LEU A 40 -30.63 35.10 -39.33
C LEU A 40 -29.41 36.01 -39.56
N LYS A 41 -29.65 37.29 -39.81
CA LYS A 41 -28.58 38.28 -39.96
C LYS A 41 -27.83 38.49 -38.64
N TYR A 42 -28.54 38.71 -37.54
CA TYR A 42 -27.92 38.94 -36.23
C TYR A 42 -27.28 37.66 -35.67
N SER A 43 -27.86 36.48 -35.91
CA SER A 43 -27.23 35.20 -35.53
C SER A 43 -25.94 34.94 -36.32
N ALA A 44 -25.93 35.22 -37.63
CA ALA A 44 -24.70 35.10 -38.43
C ALA A 44 -23.60 36.08 -37.99
N GLN A 45 -23.98 37.30 -37.58
CA GLN A 45 -23.05 38.31 -37.04
C GLN A 45 -22.51 37.89 -35.66
N MET A 46 -23.38 37.38 -34.78
CA MET A 46 -22.97 36.82 -33.48
C MET A 46 -21.96 35.68 -33.64
N LEU A 47 -22.24 34.72 -34.53
CA LEU A 47 -21.35 33.59 -34.80
C LEU A 47 -20.05 33.99 -35.52
N SER A 48 -20.01 35.19 -36.09
CA SER A 48 -18.79 35.70 -36.72
C SER A 48 -17.69 36.00 -35.71
N GLU A 49 -18.04 36.27 -34.44
CA GLU A 49 -17.09 36.45 -33.32
C GLU A 49 -16.30 35.17 -33.03
N LEU A 50 -16.89 33.99 -33.27
CA LEU A 50 -16.23 32.68 -33.13
C LEU A 50 -15.12 32.45 -34.17
N ARG A 51 -14.97 33.35 -35.16
CA ARG A 51 -13.89 33.30 -36.15
C ARG A 51 -12.58 33.88 -35.64
N THR A 52 -12.50 34.34 -34.40
CA THR A 52 -11.22 34.78 -33.83
C THR A 52 -10.19 33.65 -33.77
N SER A 53 -8.92 33.95 -34.02
CA SER A 53 -7.76 33.05 -33.77
C SER A 53 -6.86 33.57 -32.65
N LYS A 54 -7.28 34.65 -31.97
CA LYS A 54 -6.45 35.37 -31.00
C LYS A 54 -6.57 34.83 -29.58
N LEU A 55 -7.52 33.93 -29.33
CA LEU A 55 -7.83 33.41 -28.00
C LEU A 55 -7.19 32.04 -27.78
N SER A 56 -6.75 31.81 -26.54
CA SER A 56 -6.39 30.48 -26.05
C SER A 56 -7.61 29.54 -25.99
N PRO A 57 -7.43 28.20 -26.04
CA PRO A 57 -8.54 27.25 -26.08
C PRO A 57 -9.54 27.38 -24.92
N GLN A 58 -9.06 27.72 -23.71
CA GLN A 58 -9.91 27.90 -22.53
C GLN A 58 -10.79 29.15 -22.64
N LYS A 59 -10.23 30.28 -23.05
CA LYS A 59 -10.99 31.52 -23.26
C LYS A 59 -11.92 31.42 -24.48
N TYR A 60 -11.50 30.69 -25.52
CA TYR A 60 -12.36 30.37 -26.66
C TYR A 60 -13.57 29.51 -26.25
N TYR A 61 -13.40 28.55 -25.33
CA TYR A 61 -14.50 27.77 -24.76
C TYR A 61 -15.51 28.67 -24.03
N GLU A 62 -15.04 29.63 -23.24
CA GLU A 62 -15.93 30.59 -22.57
C GLU A 62 -16.74 31.43 -23.57
N LEU A 63 -16.09 31.93 -24.63
CA LEU A 63 -16.77 32.63 -25.73
C LEU A 63 -17.78 31.73 -26.45
N TYR A 64 -17.41 30.47 -26.71
CA TYR A 64 -18.26 29.46 -27.35
C TYR A 64 -19.51 29.17 -26.51
N MET A 65 -19.38 28.99 -25.19
CA MET A 65 -20.53 28.71 -24.32
C MET A 65 -21.57 29.84 -24.37
N ARG A 66 -21.13 31.10 -24.43
CA ARG A 66 -22.04 32.25 -24.58
C ARG A 66 -22.78 32.23 -25.92
N ALA A 67 -22.10 31.94 -27.03
CA ALA A 67 -22.78 31.78 -28.33
C ALA A 67 -23.71 30.56 -28.37
N PHE A 68 -23.33 29.48 -27.67
CA PHE A 68 -24.07 28.23 -27.61
C PHE A 68 -25.42 28.37 -26.90
N ASP A 69 -25.47 29.10 -25.79
CA ASP A 69 -26.72 29.39 -25.09
C ASP A 69 -27.72 30.14 -25.98
N GLU A 70 -27.24 31.11 -26.77
CA GLU A 70 -28.06 31.85 -27.73
C GLU A 70 -28.54 31.00 -28.90
N LEU A 71 -27.71 30.07 -29.38
CA LEU A 71 -28.09 29.12 -30.43
C LEU A 71 -29.22 28.18 -29.98
N ARG A 72 -29.32 27.84 -28.68
CA ARG A 72 -30.43 27.03 -28.16
C ARG A 72 -31.76 27.77 -28.24
N ILE A 73 -31.76 29.07 -27.96
CA ILE A 73 -32.94 29.92 -28.08
C ILE A 73 -33.37 30.00 -29.54
N LEU A 74 -32.41 30.11 -30.46
CA LEU A 74 -32.67 30.07 -31.90
C LEU A 74 -33.23 28.71 -32.36
N GLU A 75 -32.70 27.59 -31.86
CA GLU A 75 -33.24 26.25 -32.16
C GLU A 75 -34.70 26.12 -31.72
N MET A 76 -35.06 26.62 -30.53
CA MET A 76 -36.44 26.62 -30.06
C MET A 76 -37.37 27.42 -30.98
N PHE A 77 -36.90 28.57 -31.50
CA PHE A 77 -37.66 29.36 -32.46
C PHE A 77 -37.88 28.64 -33.79
N PHE A 78 -36.85 27.97 -34.32
CA PHE A 78 -36.98 27.19 -35.56
C PHE A 78 -37.89 25.97 -35.41
N LYS A 79 -38.05 25.44 -34.21
CA LYS A 79 -39.00 24.35 -33.94
C LYS A 79 -40.46 24.79 -34.04
N ASP A 80 -40.76 26.07 -33.79
CA ASP A 80 -42.12 26.61 -33.77
C ASP A 80 -42.52 27.13 -35.16
N GLU A 81 -43.02 26.25 -36.04
CA GLU A 81 -43.40 26.57 -37.43
C GLU A 81 -44.36 27.76 -37.56
N SER A 82 -45.26 27.92 -36.59
CA SER A 82 -46.25 29.01 -36.53
C SER A 82 -45.65 30.40 -36.38
N LYS A 83 -44.38 30.53 -35.97
CA LYS A 83 -43.73 31.83 -35.68
C LYS A 83 -43.01 32.41 -36.89
N HIS A 84 -42.45 31.59 -37.77
CA HIS A 84 -41.63 32.08 -38.89
C HIS A 84 -42.29 31.95 -40.27
N GLY A 85 -43.35 31.14 -40.43
CA GLY A 85 -44.14 31.05 -41.66
C GLY A 85 -43.43 30.48 -42.92
N VAL A 86 -42.26 29.85 -42.76
CA VAL A 86 -41.46 29.23 -43.84
C VAL A 86 -41.35 27.72 -43.59
N SER A 87 -41.29 26.90 -44.64
CA SER A 87 -41.08 25.45 -44.50
C SER A 87 -39.67 25.14 -43.98
N VAL A 88 -39.47 24.01 -43.30
CA VAL A 88 -38.15 23.65 -42.75
C VAL A 88 -37.13 23.39 -43.87
N VAL A 89 -37.60 22.95 -45.04
CA VAL A 89 -36.80 22.76 -46.26
C VAL A 89 -36.27 24.11 -46.79
N ASP A 90 -37.16 25.08 -46.97
CA ASP A 90 -36.78 26.42 -47.44
C ASP A 90 -35.86 27.12 -46.43
N LEU A 91 -36.05 26.86 -45.12
CA LEU A 91 -35.18 27.38 -44.07
C LEU A 91 -33.77 26.77 -44.15
N TYR A 92 -33.66 25.47 -44.46
CA TYR A 92 -32.39 24.78 -44.65
C TYR A 92 -31.62 25.37 -45.84
N GLU A 93 -32.30 25.67 -46.96
CA GLU A 93 -31.70 26.34 -48.12
C GLU A 93 -31.30 27.78 -47.81
N LEU A 94 -32.16 28.54 -47.12
CA LEU A 94 -31.95 29.96 -46.85
C LEU A 94 -30.71 30.20 -45.97
N VAL A 95 -30.45 29.30 -45.02
CA VAL A 95 -29.25 29.34 -44.18
C VAL A 95 -27.96 29.08 -44.97
N GLN A 96 -28.01 28.31 -46.06
CA GLN A 96 -26.82 28.04 -46.88
C GLN A 96 -26.27 29.29 -47.59
N HIS A 97 -27.11 30.32 -47.79
CA HIS A 97 -26.69 31.60 -48.35
C HIS A 97 -25.86 32.47 -47.41
N ALA A 98 -25.63 32.05 -46.16
CA ALA A 98 -24.72 32.73 -45.25
C ALA A 98 -23.28 32.71 -45.81
N GLY A 99 -22.73 33.90 -46.10
CA GLY A 99 -21.46 34.02 -46.84
C GLY A 99 -20.21 33.50 -46.10
N ASN A 100 -20.22 33.45 -44.77
CA ASN A 100 -19.10 32.93 -43.98
C ASN A 100 -19.34 31.47 -43.59
N ILE A 101 -18.35 30.61 -43.84
CA ILE A 101 -18.45 29.15 -43.63
C ILE A 101 -18.76 28.76 -42.17
N LEU A 102 -18.17 29.42 -41.18
CA LEU A 102 -18.34 29.04 -39.78
C LEU A 102 -19.77 29.36 -39.27
N PRO A 103 -20.29 30.61 -39.35
CA PRO A 103 -21.69 30.90 -39.07
C PRO A 103 -22.67 30.03 -39.85
N ARG A 104 -22.40 29.79 -41.14
CA ARG A 104 -23.23 28.94 -41.98
C ARG A 104 -23.37 27.54 -41.40
N LEU A 105 -22.27 26.88 -41.04
CA LEU A 105 -22.30 25.51 -40.54
C LEU A 105 -22.98 25.40 -39.17
N TYR A 106 -22.78 26.36 -38.26
CA TYR A 106 -23.50 26.38 -36.98
C TYR A 106 -25.01 26.51 -37.16
N LEU A 107 -25.46 27.43 -38.04
CA LEU A 107 -26.88 27.58 -38.37
C LEU A 107 -27.43 26.38 -39.14
N LEU A 108 -26.61 25.75 -39.99
CA LEU A 108 -27.01 24.56 -40.74
C LEU A 108 -27.16 23.35 -39.80
N CYS A 109 -26.32 23.26 -38.76
CA CYS A 109 -26.48 22.25 -37.72
C CYS A 109 -27.75 22.48 -36.88
N THR A 110 -28.12 23.73 -36.55
CA THR A 110 -29.37 24.01 -35.81
C THR A 110 -30.62 23.75 -36.64
N VAL A 111 -30.63 24.13 -37.92
CA VAL A 111 -31.77 23.87 -38.80
C VAL A 111 -31.82 22.39 -39.19
N GLY A 112 -30.70 21.77 -39.54
CA GLY A 112 -30.64 20.34 -39.88
C GLY A 112 -31.12 19.46 -38.74
N SER A 113 -30.83 19.87 -37.51
CA SER A 113 -31.45 19.34 -36.30
C SER A 113 -32.98 19.39 -36.34
N VAL A 114 -33.57 20.58 -36.49
CA VAL A 114 -35.04 20.73 -36.57
C VAL A 114 -35.62 19.94 -37.75
N TYR A 115 -34.91 19.88 -38.87
CA TYR A 115 -35.30 19.14 -40.07
C TYR A 115 -35.34 17.62 -39.87
N ILE A 116 -34.43 17.07 -39.06
CA ILE A 116 -34.53 15.67 -38.61
C ILE A 116 -35.78 15.47 -37.75
N LYS A 117 -36.11 16.43 -36.86
CA LYS A 117 -37.27 16.35 -35.96
C LYS A 117 -38.61 16.48 -36.68
N SER A 118 -38.69 17.22 -37.80
CA SER A 118 -39.92 17.33 -38.59
C SER A 118 -40.25 16.07 -39.39
N LYS A 119 -39.34 15.07 -39.42
CA LYS A 119 -39.46 13.81 -40.17
C LYS A 119 -39.61 13.99 -41.69
N GLU A 120 -39.28 15.16 -42.22
CA GLU A 120 -39.42 15.49 -43.65
C GLU A 120 -38.25 14.95 -44.50
N ALA A 121 -37.10 14.63 -43.89
CA ALA A 121 -35.94 14.04 -44.56
C ALA A 121 -35.36 12.84 -43.79
N PRO A 122 -34.73 11.86 -44.48
CA PRO A 122 -34.06 10.75 -43.83
C PRO A 122 -32.86 11.26 -43.01
N ALA A 123 -32.89 10.97 -41.70
CA ALA A 123 -31.87 11.43 -40.76
C ALA A 123 -30.45 11.04 -41.17
N LYS A 124 -30.28 9.87 -41.81
CA LYS A 124 -28.97 9.36 -42.28
C LYS A 124 -28.33 10.26 -43.33
N GLU A 125 -29.06 10.63 -44.37
CA GLU A 125 -28.52 11.40 -45.50
C GLU A 125 -28.18 12.83 -45.04
N LEU A 126 -29.05 13.42 -44.23
CA LEU A 126 -28.85 14.75 -43.68
C LEU A 126 -27.66 14.81 -42.73
N LEU A 127 -27.56 13.84 -41.81
CA LEU A 127 -26.43 13.74 -40.89
C LEU A 127 -25.12 13.54 -41.66
N GLN A 128 -25.10 12.68 -42.68
CA GLN A 128 -23.91 12.46 -43.51
C GLN A 128 -23.49 13.75 -44.23
N ASP A 129 -24.44 14.46 -44.85
CA ASP A 129 -24.20 15.75 -45.50
C ASP A 129 -23.64 16.80 -44.51
N LEU A 130 -24.22 16.91 -43.30
CA LEU A 130 -23.72 17.81 -42.26
C LEU A 130 -22.27 17.50 -41.84
N VAL A 131 -21.90 16.21 -41.74
CA VAL A 131 -20.52 15.80 -41.41
C VAL A 131 -19.56 16.14 -42.54
N GLU A 132 -19.94 15.83 -43.78
CA GLU A 132 -19.13 16.15 -44.97
C GLU A 132 -18.92 17.66 -45.11
N MET A 133 -19.96 18.47 -44.87
CA MET A 133 -19.84 19.93 -44.87
C MET A 133 -19.00 20.47 -43.71
N CYS A 134 -19.05 19.84 -42.53
CA CYS A 134 -18.22 20.19 -41.38
C CYS A 134 -16.72 19.93 -41.63
N HIS A 135 -16.38 19.03 -42.57
CA HIS A 135 -15.01 18.83 -43.07
C HIS A 135 -14.44 20.09 -43.75
N GLY A 136 -15.29 21.03 -44.19
CA GLY A 136 -14.85 22.33 -44.72
C GLY A 136 -14.07 23.20 -43.73
N VAL A 137 -14.13 22.92 -42.42
CA VAL A 137 -13.40 23.66 -41.37
C VAL A 137 -12.20 22.85 -40.87
N GLN A 138 -11.04 23.14 -41.46
CA GLN A 138 -9.75 22.49 -41.16
C GLN A 138 -9.01 23.10 -39.95
N HIS A 139 -9.49 24.22 -39.40
CA HIS A 139 -8.86 24.84 -38.24
C HIS A 139 -9.09 24.00 -36.97
N PRO A 140 -8.05 23.59 -36.21
CA PRO A 140 -8.16 22.63 -35.11
C PRO A 140 -9.19 23.02 -34.02
N ILE A 141 -9.08 24.23 -33.48
CA ILE A 141 -9.96 24.69 -32.39
C ILE A 141 -11.41 24.88 -32.87
N ARG A 142 -11.62 25.66 -33.94
CA ARG A 142 -12.95 25.96 -34.49
C ARG A 142 -13.66 24.70 -34.99
N GLY A 143 -12.90 23.82 -35.63
CA GLY A 143 -13.39 22.53 -36.13
C GLY A 143 -13.75 21.57 -35.00
N LEU A 144 -13.00 21.55 -33.90
CA LEU A 144 -13.30 20.75 -32.72
C LEU A 144 -14.63 21.19 -32.07
N PHE A 145 -14.79 22.49 -31.82
CA PHE A 145 -16.02 23.01 -31.21
C PHE A 145 -17.25 22.88 -32.12
N LEU A 146 -17.11 23.08 -33.43
CA LEU A 146 -18.19 22.85 -34.39
C LEU A 146 -18.62 21.38 -34.43
N ARG A 147 -17.67 20.44 -34.45
CA ARG A 147 -17.97 19.00 -34.40
C ARG A 147 -18.57 18.60 -33.06
N SER A 148 -18.09 19.15 -31.95
CA SER A 148 -18.67 18.96 -30.61
C SER A 148 -20.11 19.46 -30.55
N TYR A 149 -20.40 20.59 -31.22
CA TYR A 149 -21.73 21.13 -31.34
C TYR A 149 -22.67 20.20 -32.11
N LEU A 150 -22.24 19.73 -33.28
CA LEU A 150 -22.96 18.74 -34.08
C LEU A 150 -23.24 17.46 -33.26
N ALA A 151 -22.25 16.94 -32.55
CA ALA A 151 -22.39 15.77 -31.68
C ALA A 151 -23.40 16.01 -30.53
N GLN A 152 -23.44 17.22 -29.97
CA GLN A 152 -24.36 17.54 -28.89
C GLN A 152 -25.81 17.67 -29.37
N ILE A 153 -26.03 18.26 -30.54
CA ILE A 153 -27.39 18.42 -31.09
C ILE A 153 -27.94 17.11 -31.67
N SER A 154 -27.05 16.25 -32.18
CA SER A 154 -27.40 14.92 -32.67
C SER A 154 -27.55 13.87 -31.56
N ARG A 155 -27.12 14.13 -30.32
CA ARG A 155 -27.13 13.16 -29.22
C ARG A 155 -28.52 12.54 -28.96
N ASP A 156 -29.56 13.36 -28.92
CA ASP A 156 -30.94 12.89 -28.68
C ASP A 156 -31.61 12.31 -29.95
N ARG A 157 -30.87 12.21 -31.05
CA ARG A 157 -31.36 11.89 -32.40
C ARG A 157 -30.51 10.82 -33.10
N LEU A 158 -29.44 10.36 -32.45
CA LEU A 158 -28.70 9.19 -32.86
C LEU A 158 -29.63 7.99 -32.67
N LEU A 159 -29.69 7.16 -33.71
CA LEU A 159 -30.61 6.04 -33.84
C LEU A 159 -30.24 4.95 -32.82
N ASP A 160 -30.72 5.09 -31.60
CA ASP A 160 -30.77 3.99 -30.64
C ASP A 160 -31.84 2.99 -31.07
N ILE A 161 -31.58 1.72 -30.80
CA ILE A 161 -32.49 0.60 -31.07
C ILE A 161 -33.80 0.89 -30.30
N GLY A 162 -34.89 1.16 -31.03
CA GLY A 162 -36.21 1.51 -30.48
C GLY A 162 -36.67 2.96 -30.72
N SER A 163 -35.92 3.78 -31.46
CA SER A 163 -36.34 5.13 -31.88
C SER A 163 -37.26 5.09 -33.12
N ASP A 164 -38.22 6.02 -33.21
CA ASP A 164 -39.20 6.27 -34.29
C ASP A 164 -38.64 6.38 -35.74
N TYR A 165 -37.32 6.28 -35.92
CA TYR A 165 -36.57 6.47 -37.17
C TYR A 165 -35.94 5.13 -37.63
N GLU A 166 -36.76 4.08 -37.62
CA GLU A 166 -36.42 2.65 -37.66
C GLU A 166 -35.90 2.12 -39.01
N GLY A 167 -35.21 2.94 -39.81
CA GLY A 167 -34.86 2.61 -41.19
C GLY A 167 -33.41 2.19 -41.47
N CYS A 168 -32.46 2.38 -40.56
CA CYS A 168 -31.03 2.30 -40.93
C CYS A 168 -30.12 1.75 -39.83
N HIS A 169 -30.08 0.42 -39.67
CA HIS A 169 -28.94 -0.25 -39.03
C HIS A 169 -27.66 -0.01 -39.86
N GLY A 170 -26.67 0.67 -39.26
CA GLY A 170 -25.33 0.90 -39.84
C GLY A 170 -24.89 2.36 -39.98
N ALA A 171 -25.78 3.34 -39.78
CA ALA A 171 -25.42 4.77 -39.86
C ALA A 171 -24.82 5.32 -38.56
N CYS A 172 -25.23 4.82 -37.39
CA CYS A 172 -24.70 5.28 -36.10
C CYS A 172 -23.22 4.91 -35.90
N ASP A 173 -22.83 3.69 -36.30
CA ASP A 173 -21.44 3.24 -36.20
C ASP A 173 -20.51 4.12 -37.03
N SER A 174 -20.90 4.42 -38.27
CA SER A 174 -20.13 5.31 -39.16
C SER A 174 -20.09 6.75 -38.62
N PHE A 175 -21.14 7.25 -37.99
CA PHE A 175 -21.17 8.60 -37.41
C PHE A 175 -20.22 8.77 -36.21
N ILE A 176 -20.26 7.82 -35.26
CA ILE A 176 -19.42 7.83 -34.05
C ILE A 176 -17.96 7.51 -34.43
N LEU A 177 -17.74 6.59 -35.37
CA LEU A 177 -16.43 6.30 -35.95
C LEU A 177 -15.91 7.41 -36.88
N PHE A 178 -16.71 8.38 -37.34
CA PHE A 178 -16.18 9.55 -38.08
C PHE A 178 -15.70 10.64 -37.11
N GLY A 179 -16.39 10.84 -35.99
CA GLY A 179 -15.96 11.79 -34.96
C GLY A 179 -14.62 11.43 -34.30
N HIS A 180 -14.41 10.13 -34.03
CA HIS A 180 -13.24 9.65 -33.27
C HIS A 180 -11.87 9.80 -33.97
N PRO A 181 -11.69 9.46 -35.26
CA PRO A 181 -10.45 9.64 -36.00
C PRO A 181 -10.13 11.11 -36.22
N GLU A 182 -11.12 11.96 -36.50
CA GLU A 182 -10.88 13.39 -36.75
C GLU A 182 -10.60 14.19 -35.47
N LEU A 183 -11.22 13.84 -34.33
CA LEU A 183 -10.76 14.31 -33.02
C LEU A 183 -9.31 13.88 -32.78
N LYS A 184 -8.98 12.61 -33.06
CA LYS A 184 -7.61 12.10 -32.95
C LYS A 184 -6.60 12.73 -33.93
N THR A 185 -7.04 13.33 -35.04
CA THR A 185 -6.15 13.96 -36.04
C THR A 185 -5.99 15.48 -35.81
N SER A 186 -7.03 16.15 -35.28
CA SER A 186 -7.00 17.57 -34.91
C SER A 186 -6.26 17.84 -33.58
N ILE A 187 -6.31 16.89 -32.63
CA ILE A 187 -5.57 16.96 -31.35
C ILE A 187 -4.04 16.99 -31.54
N PRO A 188 -3.39 16.14 -32.37
CA PRO A 188 -1.95 16.17 -32.57
C PRO A 188 -1.47 17.40 -33.36
N ILE A 189 -2.30 17.97 -34.25
CA ILE A 189 -1.94 19.22 -34.97
C ILE A 189 -1.85 20.40 -34.00
N SER A 190 -2.69 20.45 -32.95
CA SER A 190 -2.54 21.43 -31.88
C SER A 190 -1.28 21.22 -31.03
N GLY A 191 -0.70 20.01 -31.04
CA GLY A 191 0.57 19.70 -30.37
C GLY A 191 1.80 20.31 -31.05
N LEU A 192 1.69 20.77 -32.30
CA LEU A 192 2.79 21.35 -33.07
C LEU A 192 2.92 22.88 -32.96
N GLN A 193 2.04 23.57 -32.21
CA GLN A 193 2.08 25.03 -32.11
C GLN A 193 1.86 25.53 -30.67
N GLY A 194 2.95 25.61 -29.89
CA GLY A 194 2.99 26.29 -28.60
C GLY A 194 4.17 25.89 -27.70
N PRO A 195 4.68 26.78 -26.82
CA PRO A 195 5.78 26.49 -25.91
C PRO A 195 5.43 25.43 -24.84
N GLY A 196 6.43 24.63 -24.43
CA GLY A 196 6.28 23.35 -23.74
C GLY A 196 5.48 23.30 -22.44
N ARG A 197 5.24 24.43 -21.75
CA ARG A 197 4.42 24.47 -20.52
C ARG A 197 2.92 24.29 -20.76
N VAL A 198 2.42 24.57 -21.98
CA VAL A 198 1.00 24.40 -22.34
C VAL A 198 0.68 22.93 -22.65
N ARG A 199 1.67 22.16 -23.15
CA ARG A 199 1.54 20.73 -23.45
C ARG A 199 1.18 19.91 -22.21
N GLU A 200 1.86 20.16 -21.10
CA GLU A 200 1.71 19.39 -19.84
C GLU A 200 0.31 19.57 -19.20
N LYS A 201 -0.27 20.77 -19.35
CA LYS A 201 -1.62 21.07 -18.84
C LYS A 201 -2.72 20.49 -19.74
N GLN A 202 -2.53 20.54 -21.06
CA GLN A 202 -3.42 19.93 -22.05
C GLN A 202 -3.38 18.39 -22.00
N GLU A 203 -2.24 17.78 -21.65
CA GLU A 203 -2.11 16.33 -21.44
C GLU A 203 -2.88 15.83 -20.20
N LYS A 204 -2.87 16.60 -19.11
CA LYS A 204 -3.66 16.29 -17.91
C LYS A 204 -5.17 16.36 -18.18
N GLU A 205 -5.61 17.37 -18.92
CA GLU A 205 -7.02 17.55 -19.31
C GLU A 205 -7.48 16.46 -20.31
N ARG A 206 -6.61 16.03 -21.23
CA ARG A 206 -6.85 14.91 -22.16
C ARG A 206 -6.94 13.56 -21.45
N SER A 207 -6.15 13.36 -20.39
CA SER A 207 -6.13 12.13 -19.59
C SER A 207 -7.41 11.93 -18.77
N ALA A 208 -8.11 13.01 -18.41
CA ALA A 208 -9.38 12.94 -17.68
C ALA A 208 -10.58 12.61 -18.60
N LEU A 209 -10.51 12.96 -19.89
CA LEU A 209 -11.59 12.74 -20.87
C LEU A 209 -11.53 11.37 -21.56
N GLN A 210 -10.43 10.64 -21.45
CA GLN A 210 -10.29 9.29 -22.02
C GLN A 210 -10.96 8.19 -21.17
N GLU A 211 -11.42 8.50 -19.96
CA GLU A 211 -11.91 7.52 -19.00
C GLU A 211 -13.33 7.00 -19.26
N LEU A 212 -14.02 7.43 -20.33
CA LEU A 212 -15.48 7.27 -20.45
C LEU A 212 -16.01 6.70 -21.78
N VAL A 213 -15.18 6.10 -22.64
CA VAL A 213 -15.66 5.79 -24.00
C VAL A 213 -16.25 4.38 -24.17
N PHE A 214 -15.77 3.36 -23.45
CA PHE A 214 -16.23 1.98 -23.65
C PHE A 214 -16.51 1.23 -22.34
N PRO A 215 -17.60 0.42 -22.28
CA PRO A 215 -17.91 -0.46 -21.15
C PRO A 215 -16.83 -1.51 -20.90
N ASP A 216 -16.72 -1.99 -19.66
CA ASP A 216 -15.70 -2.98 -19.26
C ASP A 216 -15.88 -4.34 -19.96
N GLU A 217 -17.11 -4.73 -20.29
CA GLU A 217 -17.43 -5.96 -21.03
C GLU A 217 -16.81 -5.96 -22.45
N TYR A 218 -16.83 -4.81 -23.13
CA TYR A 218 -16.20 -4.66 -24.44
C TYR A 218 -14.68 -4.82 -24.36
N HIS A 219 -14.06 -4.33 -23.28
CA HIS A 219 -12.63 -4.49 -23.04
C HIS A 219 -12.24 -5.95 -22.77
N LEU A 220 -13.11 -6.73 -22.11
CA LEU A 220 -12.88 -8.16 -21.87
C LEU A 220 -12.90 -8.95 -23.18
N GLN A 221 -13.89 -8.70 -24.04
CA GLN A 221 -14.04 -9.40 -25.32
C GLN A 221 -12.97 -9.02 -26.35
N THR A 222 -12.50 -7.76 -26.34
CA THR A 222 -11.48 -7.26 -27.27
C THR A 222 -10.06 -7.27 -26.69
N LEU A 223 -9.86 -7.87 -25.51
CA LEU A 223 -8.62 -7.82 -24.74
C LEU A 223 -7.40 -8.25 -25.57
N GLU A 224 -7.53 -9.31 -26.37
CA GLU A 224 -6.44 -9.82 -27.21
C GLU A 224 -6.03 -8.83 -28.31
N MET A 225 -6.99 -8.22 -28.99
CA MET A 225 -6.72 -7.21 -30.02
C MET A 225 -6.11 -5.94 -29.41
N LEU A 226 -6.61 -5.53 -28.23
CA LEU A 226 -6.08 -4.38 -27.51
C LEU A 226 -4.65 -4.64 -27.04
N LEU A 227 -4.38 -5.81 -26.46
CA LEU A 227 -3.06 -6.17 -25.95
C LEU A 227 -2.02 -6.30 -27.07
N ALA A 228 -2.42 -6.79 -28.24
CA ALA A 228 -1.58 -6.86 -29.44
C ALA A 228 -1.17 -5.48 -30.00
N ALA A 229 -1.92 -4.42 -29.67
CA ALA A 229 -1.62 -3.06 -30.12
C ALA A 229 -0.56 -2.35 -29.26
N PHE A 230 -0.40 -2.70 -27.97
CA PHE A 230 0.55 -2.04 -27.07
C PHE A 230 2.01 -2.08 -27.53
N PRO A 231 2.54 -3.19 -28.08
CA PRO A 231 3.90 -3.23 -28.63
C PRO A 231 4.13 -2.28 -29.82
N GLN A 232 3.07 -1.82 -30.50
CA GLN A 232 3.16 -0.95 -31.68
C GLN A 232 3.08 0.54 -31.31
N VAL A 233 2.93 0.88 -30.03
CA VAL A 233 2.81 2.25 -29.55
C VAL A 233 4.18 2.93 -29.50
N GLN A 234 4.23 4.23 -29.77
CA GLN A 234 5.46 5.01 -29.66
C GLN A 234 6.04 4.93 -28.23
N PRO A 235 7.38 4.83 -28.07
CA PRO A 235 8.03 4.64 -26.77
C PRO A 235 7.89 5.86 -25.83
N THR A 236 7.45 7.00 -26.35
CA THR A 236 7.16 8.21 -25.56
C THR A 236 5.85 8.11 -24.77
N VAL A 237 5.00 7.13 -25.06
CA VAL A 237 3.72 6.94 -24.38
C VAL A 237 3.92 6.14 -23.10
N ASP A 238 3.34 6.62 -22.00
CA ASP A 238 3.38 5.94 -20.70
C ASP A 238 2.45 4.71 -20.68
N ILE A 239 2.92 3.60 -21.28
CA ILE A 239 2.20 2.33 -21.35
C ILE A 239 1.93 1.75 -19.96
N LYS A 240 2.83 2.01 -19.00
CA LYS A 240 2.67 1.58 -17.60
C LYS A 240 1.33 2.08 -17.05
N THR A 241 1.07 3.38 -17.12
CA THR A 241 -0.15 3.96 -16.54
C THR A 241 -1.41 3.44 -17.25
N VAL A 242 -1.36 3.21 -18.57
CA VAL A 242 -2.50 2.68 -19.32
C VAL A 242 -2.83 1.24 -18.92
N LEU A 243 -1.84 0.36 -18.88
CA LEU A 243 -2.02 -1.05 -18.49
C LEU A 243 -2.42 -1.19 -17.02
N SER A 244 -1.82 -0.41 -16.11
CA SER A 244 -2.21 -0.41 -14.69
C SER A 244 -3.67 0.00 -14.51
N ARG A 245 -4.14 1.07 -15.19
CA ARG A 245 -5.55 1.49 -15.13
C ARG A 245 -6.50 0.47 -15.74
N LEU A 246 -6.11 -0.19 -16.83
CA LEU A 246 -6.91 -1.26 -17.44
C LEU A 246 -7.08 -2.43 -16.46
N MET A 247 -5.98 -2.88 -15.85
CA MET A 247 -6.01 -3.96 -14.83
C MET A 247 -6.85 -3.55 -13.61
N ASP A 248 -6.72 -2.31 -13.13
CA ASP A 248 -7.53 -1.80 -12.03
C ASP A 248 -9.03 -1.80 -12.37
N ARG A 249 -9.41 -1.34 -13.56
CA ARG A 249 -10.81 -1.37 -14.03
C ARG A 249 -11.35 -2.79 -14.13
N LEU A 250 -10.62 -3.68 -14.78
CA LEU A 250 -11.01 -5.09 -14.91
C LEU A 250 -11.12 -5.78 -13.54
N SER A 251 -10.22 -5.44 -12.60
CA SER A 251 -10.28 -5.98 -11.24
C SER A 251 -11.52 -5.52 -10.46
N LYS A 252 -11.97 -4.27 -10.66
CA LYS A 252 -13.20 -3.73 -10.07
C LYS A 252 -14.43 -4.35 -10.71
N TYR A 253 -14.40 -4.55 -12.03
CA TYR A 253 -15.47 -5.21 -12.77
C TYR A 253 -15.63 -6.67 -12.32
N ALA A 254 -14.53 -7.41 -12.15
CA ALA A 254 -14.55 -8.76 -11.60
C ALA A 254 -15.10 -8.82 -10.16
N ALA A 255 -14.95 -7.76 -9.37
CA ALA A 255 -15.51 -7.68 -8.01
C ALA A 255 -17.02 -7.34 -7.99
N SER A 256 -17.62 -6.94 -9.12
CA SER A 256 -19.00 -6.47 -9.18
C SER A 256 -20.04 -7.59 -9.26
N SER A 257 -19.70 -8.75 -9.85
CA SER A 257 -20.61 -9.90 -9.95
C SER A 257 -19.85 -11.23 -10.10
N ALA A 258 -20.42 -12.32 -9.57
CA ALA A 258 -19.83 -13.65 -9.63
C ALA A 258 -19.91 -14.29 -11.03
N ASP A 259 -20.92 -13.93 -11.84
CA ASP A 259 -21.08 -14.43 -13.21
C ASP A 259 -19.93 -13.94 -14.12
N VAL A 260 -19.50 -12.69 -13.91
CA VAL A 260 -18.35 -12.09 -14.61
C VAL A 260 -17.04 -12.84 -14.31
N LEU A 261 -16.82 -13.34 -13.08
CA LEU A 261 -15.61 -14.14 -12.77
C LEU A 261 -15.51 -15.39 -13.64
N THR A 262 -16.66 -15.97 -14.03
CA THR A 262 -16.72 -17.13 -14.91
C THR A 262 -16.29 -16.77 -16.34
N GLU A 263 -16.64 -15.58 -16.82
CA GLU A 263 -16.18 -15.07 -18.12
C GLU A 263 -14.67 -14.79 -18.13
N PHE A 264 -14.12 -14.25 -17.04
CA PHE A 264 -12.67 -14.04 -16.91
C PHE A 264 -11.87 -15.35 -16.97
N LEU A 265 -12.41 -16.43 -16.38
CA LEU A 265 -11.85 -17.77 -16.47
C LEU A 265 -11.90 -18.33 -17.89
N GLN A 266 -13.01 -18.09 -18.62
CA GLN A 266 -13.16 -18.54 -20.01
C GLN A 266 -12.25 -17.80 -20.99
N VAL A 267 -12.01 -16.52 -20.77
CA VAL A 267 -11.17 -15.67 -21.65
C VAL A 267 -9.67 -15.83 -21.35
N GLU A 268 -9.30 -16.59 -20.31
CA GLU A 268 -7.92 -16.74 -19.82
C GLU A 268 -7.22 -15.38 -19.64
N ALA A 269 -7.92 -14.42 -19.04
CA ALA A 269 -7.45 -13.03 -18.98
C ALA A 269 -6.05 -12.89 -18.35
N PHE A 270 -5.72 -13.71 -17.35
CA PHE A 270 -4.40 -13.74 -16.73
C PHE A 270 -3.27 -14.10 -17.71
N THR A 271 -3.42 -15.18 -18.49
CA THR A 271 -2.36 -15.62 -19.41
C THR A 271 -2.14 -14.58 -20.50
N LYS A 272 -3.22 -14.00 -21.02
CA LYS A 272 -3.16 -12.92 -22.02
C LYS A 272 -2.48 -11.68 -21.47
N LEU A 273 -2.82 -11.24 -20.26
CA LEU A 273 -2.20 -10.08 -19.60
C LEU A 273 -0.72 -10.33 -19.28
N SER A 274 -0.38 -11.49 -18.74
CA SER A 274 1.02 -11.86 -18.41
C SER A 274 1.89 -11.85 -19.67
N ASN A 275 1.44 -12.53 -20.73
CA ASN A 275 2.18 -12.59 -22.01
C ASN A 275 2.31 -11.20 -22.66
N ALA A 276 1.30 -10.34 -22.52
CA ALA A 276 1.35 -8.99 -23.05
C ALA A 276 2.33 -8.10 -22.28
N ILE A 277 2.35 -8.19 -20.94
CA ILE A 277 3.30 -7.46 -20.11
C ILE A 277 4.74 -7.88 -20.42
N GLU A 278 5.00 -9.19 -20.56
CA GLU A 278 6.31 -9.70 -20.96
C GLU A 278 6.76 -9.14 -22.32
N LYS A 279 5.89 -9.20 -23.34
CA LYS A 279 6.18 -8.63 -24.67
C LYS A 279 6.41 -7.12 -24.65
N VAL A 280 5.65 -6.38 -23.84
CA VAL A 280 5.83 -4.93 -23.70
C VAL A 280 7.17 -4.60 -23.05
N ILE A 281 7.56 -5.36 -22.03
CA ILE A 281 8.85 -5.20 -21.35
C ILE A 281 10.03 -5.58 -22.25
N GLU A 282 9.87 -6.57 -23.14
CA GLU A 282 10.90 -6.94 -24.12
C GLU A 282 11.07 -5.89 -25.23
N VAL A 283 9.98 -5.32 -25.72
CA VAL A 283 10.00 -4.33 -26.81
C VAL A 283 10.48 -2.95 -26.33
N GLN A 284 10.22 -2.58 -25.07
CA GLN A 284 10.69 -1.32 -24.50
C GLN A 284 12.03 -1.47 -23.78
N VAL A 285 13.13 -1.31 -24.53
CA VAL A 285 14.50 -1.39 -24.03
C VAL A 285 14.81 -0.32 -22.96
N ASP A 286 14.16 0.84 -23.01
CA ASP A 286 14.37 1.98 -22.08
C ASP A 286 13.37 2.02 -20.90
N MET A 287 12.55 0.98 -20.67
CA MET A 287 11.60 1.01 -19.56
C MET A 287 12.33 1.00 -18.20
N PRO A 288 12.10 2.00 -17.31
CA PRO A 288 12.67 1.99 -15.97
C PRO A 288 12.24 0.77 -15.18
N VAL A 289 13.13 0.24 -14.34
CA VAL A 289 12.90 -0.95 -13.48
C VAL A 289 11.65 -0.79 -12.63
N ILE A 290 11.43 0.42 -12.08
CA ILE A 290 10.22 0.79 -11.33
C ILE A 290 8.96 0.57 -12.17
N GLY A 291 9.00 0.85 -13.47
CA GLY A 291 7.87 0.68 -14.38
C GLY A 291 7.48 -0.78 -14.55
N ALA A 292 8.46 -1.65 -14.78
CA ALA A 292 8.24 -3.10 -14.86
C ALA A 292 7.69 -3.67 -13.55
N ILE A 293 8.28 -3.30 -12.40
CA ILE A 293 7.80 -3.75 -11.08
C ILE A 293 6.36 -3.28 -10.84
N THR A 294 6.03 -2.03 -11.21
CA THR A 294 4.66 -1.51 -11.02
C THR A 294 3.64 -2.31 -11.85
N LEU A 295 3.99 -2.72 -13.08
CA LEU A 295 3.13 -3.58 -13.89
C LEU A 295 2.91 -4.95 -13.24
N TYR A 296 3.96 -5.55 -12.66
CA TYR A 296 3.83 -6.79 -11.90
C TYR A 296 2.99 -6.63 -10.63
N VAL A 297 3.09 -5.50 -9.92
CA VAL A 297 2.22 -5.19 -8.76
C VAL A 297 0.75 -5.08 -9.19
N SER A 298 0.47 -4.38 -10.29
CA SER A 298 -0.88 -4.29 -10.84
C SER A 298 -1.41 -5.67 -11.28
N LEU A 299 -0.58 -6.49 -11.93
CA LEU A 299 -0.93 -7.85 -12.33
C LEU A 299 -1.19 -8.76 -11.13
N LEU A 300 -0.37 -8.66 -10.08
CA LEU A 300 -0.55 -9.42 -8.85
C LEU A 300 -1.84 -9.01 -8.14
N THR A 301 -2.11 -7.71 -8.03
CA THR A 301 -3.36 -7.19 -7.44
C THR A 301 -4.59 -7.65 -8.20
N PHE A 302 -4.51 -7.68 -9.54
CA PHE A 302 -5.55 -8.24 -10.40
C PHE A 302 -5.74 -9.74 -10.11
N THR A 303 -4.65 -10.52 -10.07
CA THR A 303 -4.68 -11.97 -9.84
C THR A 303 -5.29 -12.31 -8.48
N LEU A 304 -4.89 -11.60 -7.42
CA LEU A 304 -5.44 -11.77 -6.07
C LEU A 304 -6.92 -11.38 -5.95
N ARG A 305 -7.47 -10.62 -6.90
CA ARG A 305 -8.90 -10.26 -6.94
C ARG A 305 -9.72 -11.22 -7.78
N VAL A 306 -9.20 -11.66 -8.92
CA VAL A 306 -9.92 -12.51 -9.88
C VAL A 306 -9.75 -14.00 -9.57
N HIS A 307 -8.58 -14.42 -9.10
CA HIS A 307 -8.23 -15.81 -8.81
C HIS A 307 -7.58 -15.97 -7.42
N PRO A 308 -8.33 -15.80 -6.32
CA PRO A 308 -7.78 -15.93 -4.97
C PRO A 308 -7.21 -17.34 -4.70
N ASP A 309 -7.82 -18.39 -5.27
CA ASP A 309 -7.47 -19.79 -4.96
C ASP A 309 -6.27 -20.33 -5.77
N ARG A 310 -5.78 -19.59 -6.78
CA ARG A 310 -4.71 -20.05 -7.68
C ARG A 310 -3.36 -19.47 -7.29
N LEU A 311 -2.71 -20.12 -6.33
CA LEU A 311 -1.36 -19.79 -5.88
C LEU A 311 -0.30 -19.91 -6.99
N ASP A 312 -0.53 -20.78 -7.99
CA ASP A 312 0.37 -20.93 -9.15
C ASP A 312 0.57 -19.62 -9.91
N TYR A 313 -0.51 -18.84 -10.09
CA TYR A 313 -0.46 -17.57 -10.83
C TYR A 313 0.27 -16.50 -10.03
N VAL A 314 0.10 -16.50 -8.71
CA VAL A 314 0.86 -15.62 -7.81
C VAL A 314 2.35 -15.95 -7.88
N ASP A 315 2.73 -17.23 -7.82
CA ASP A 315 4.14 -17.64 -7.90
C ASP A 315 4.75 -17.36 -9.28
N GLN A 316 3.97 -17.46 -10.36
CA GLN A 316 4.41 -17.09 -11.71
C GLN A 316 4.73 -15.59 -11.82
N VAL A 317 3.89 -14.71 -11.25
CA VAL A 317 4.14 -13.26 -11.26
C VAL A 317 5.37 -12.92 -10.43
N LEU A 318 5.54 -13.53 -9.25
CA LEU A 318 6.74 -13.38 -8.43
C LEU A 318 7.98 -13.87 -9.18
N GLY A 319 7.92 -15.04 -9.83
CA GLY A 319 9.00 -15.59 -10.64
C GLY A 319 9.38 -14.71 -11.84
N ALA A 320 8.40 -14.11 -12.52
CA ALA A 320 8.65 -13.14 -13.59
C ALA A 320 9.35 -11.87 -13.07
N CYS A 321 8.96 -11.40 -11.88
CA CYS A 321 9.64 -10.32 -11.19
C CYS A 321 11.09 -10.68 -10.85
N VAL A 322 11.35 -11.87 -10.29
CA VAL A 322 12.72 -12.37 -9.99
C VAL A 322 13.58 -12.41 -11.26
N LYS A 323 13.06 -12.91 -12.38
CA LYS A 323 13.81 -12.93 -13.65
C LYS A 323 14.26 -11.54 -14.05
N LYS A 324 13.40 -10.53 -13.91
CA LYS A 324 13.77 -9.14 -14.24
C LYS A 324 14.75 -8.56 -13.21
N LEU A 325 14.55 -8.84 -11.92
CA LEU A 325 15.42 -8.38 -10.84
C LEU A 325 16.80 -9.04 -10.87
N SER A 326 16.91 -10.30 -11.30
CA SER A 326 18.18 -11.02 -11.44
C SER A 326 19.16 -10.37 -12.43
N SER A 327 18.64 -9.54 -13.35
CA SER A 327 19.47 -8.75 -14.26
C SER A 327 20.12 -7.52 -13.60
N ILE A 328 19.74 -7.20 -12.35
CA ILE A 328 20.17 -6.01 -11.62
C ILE A 328 20.80 -6.45 -10.28
N PRO A 329 22.08 -6.15 -10.03
CA PRO A 329 22.80 -6.72 -8.89
C PRO A 329 22.33 -6.19 -7.53
N LYS A 330 21.73 -4.99 -7.43
CA LYS A 330 21.12 -4.40 -6.22
C LYS A 330 20.20 -3.22 -6.56
N LEU A 331 19.08 -3.07 -5.85
CA LEU A 331 18.11 -1.98 -6.04
C LEU A 331 18.46 -0.79 -5.14
N GLU A 332 19.19 0.20 -5.66
CA GLU A 332 19.52 1.43 -4.89
C GLU A 332 18.34 2.44 -4.85
N ASP A 333 17.35 2.29 -5.74
CA ASP A 333 16.22 3.22 -5.86
C ASP A 333 15.15 3.00 -4.77
N SER A 334 15.05 3.93 -3.82
CA SER A 334 14.02 3.97 -2.76
C SER A 334 12.56 3.85 -3.27
N ARG A 335 12.29 4.27 -4.51
CA ARG A 335 10.97 4.14 -5.13
C ARG A 335 10.71 2.73 -5.66
N ALA A 336 11.75 2.05 -6.16
CA ALA A 336 11.66 0.69 -6.63
C ALA A 336 11.48 -0.28 -5.46
N THR A 337 12.24 -0.08 -4.37
CA THR A 337 12.10 -0.88 -3.15
C THR A 337 10.69 -0.79 -2.57
N LYS A 338 10.08 0.40 -2.50
CA LYS A 338 8.66 0.57 -2.10
C LYS A 338 7.68 -0.22 -2.96
N GLN A 339 7.93 -0.35 -4.27
CA GLN A 339 7.07 -1.14 -5.16
C GLN A 339 7.26 -2.64 -4.96
N VAL A 340 8.49 -3.10 -4.69
CA VAL A 340 8.75 -4.49 -4.33
C VAL A 340 8.10 -4.83 -2.99
N VAL A 341 8.11 -3.91 -2.01
CA VAL A 341 7.37 -4.10 -0.75
C VAL A 341 5.88 -4.24 -1.01
N ALA A 342 5.29 -3.38 -1.85
CA ALA A 342 3.88 -3.48 -2.21
C ALA A 342 3.56 -4.81 -2.92
N LEU A 343 4.50 -5.34 -3.70
CA LEU A 343 4.37 -6.66 -4.33
C LEU A 343 4.31 -7.78 -3.28
N LEU A 344 5.15 -7.72 -2.24
CA LEU A 344 5.21 -8.74 -1.19
C LEU A 344 4.11 -8.58 -0.14
N SER A 345 3.62 -7.37 0.11
CA SER A 345 2.53 -7.12 1.07
C SER A 345 1.15 -7.51 0.53
N ALA A 346 0.92 -7.38 -0.78
CA ALA A 346 -0.38 -7.66 -1.38
C ALA A 346 -0.92 -9.08 -1.12
N PRO A 347 -0.12 -10.16 -1.23
CA PRO A 347 -0.54 -11.51 -0.84
C PRO A 347 -0.82 -11.63 0.67
N LEU A 348 0.01 -11.01 1.52
CA LEU A 348 -0.10 -11.09 2.98
C LEU A 348 -1.35 -10.40 3.53
N GLU A 349 -1.80 -9.31 2.88
CA GLU A 349 -3.05 -8.64 3.24
C GLU A 349 -4.30 -9.41 2.79
N LYS A 350 -4.18 -10.24 1.75
CA LYS A 350 -5.33 -10.93 1.13
C LYS A 350 -5.56 -12.33 1.70
N TYR A 351 -4.49 -13.07 1.99
CA TYR A 351 -4.59 -14.43 2.51
C TYR A 351 -4.74 -14.43 4.04
N ASN A 352 -5.81 -15.06 4.55
CA ASN A 352 -6.01 -15.25 5.99
C ASN A 352 -4.95 -16.17 6.61
N ASP A 353 -4.32 -17.03 5.80
CA ASP A 353 -3.23 -17.90 6.22
C ASP A 353 -1.91 -17.39 5.64
N THR A 354 -1.16 -16.66 6.47
CA THR A 354 0.15 -16.10 6.12
C THR A 354 1.16 -17.18 5.75
N VAL A 355 0.97 -18.42 6.20
CA VAL A 355 1.84 -19.55 5.87
C VAL A 355 1.76 -19.88 4.38
N THR A 356 0.57 -19.80 3.76
CA THR A 356 0.40 -20.11 2.32
C THR A 356 1.17 -19.15 1.42
N ALA A 357 1.15 -17.86 1.72
CA ALA A 357 1.92 -16.84 1.00
C ALA A 357 3.43 -17.05 1.17
N LEU A 358 3.88 -17.51 2.34
CA LEU A 358 5.29 -17.73 2.65
C LEU A 358 5.83 -19.05 2.10
N THR A 359 4.98 -20.05 1.84
CA THR A 359 5.37 -21.32 1.19
C THR A 359 5.63 -21.19 -0.32
N LEU A 360 5.36 -20.03 -0.91
CA LEU A 360 5.57 -19.79 -2.34
C LEU A 360 7.06 -19.87 -2.70
N SER A 361 7.37 -20.60 -3.77
CA SER A 361 8.75 -20.96 -4.11
C SER A 361 9.63 -19.76 -4.49
N ASN A 362 9.04 -18.73 -5.10
CA ASN A 362 9.76 -17.53 -5.54
C ASN A 362 9.65 -16.36 -4.56
N TYR A 363 8.87 -16.48 -3.49
CA TYR A 363 8.72 -15.42 -2.49
C TYR A 363 10.04 -15.10 -1.75
N PRO A 364 10.82 -16.09 -1.25
CA PRO A 364 12.13 -15.83 -0.66
C PRO A 364 13.12 -15.18 -1.63
N ARG A 365 13.06 -15.56 -2.91
CA ARG A 365 13.97 -15.06 -3.95
C ARG A 365 13.76 -13.59 -4.28
N VAL A 366 12.53 -13.10 -4.20
CA VAL A 366 12.25 -11.65 -4.36
C VAL A 366 12.79 -10.88 -3.15
N MET A 367 12.73 -11.48 -1.97
CA MET A 367 13.18 -10.87 -0.71
C MET A 367 14.71 -10.72 -0.64
N ASP A 368 15.47 -11.64 -1.23
CA ASP A 368 16.94 -11.55 -1.33
C ASP A 368 17.44 -10.30 -2.06
N HIS A 369 16.58 -9.65 -2.86
CA HIS A 369 16.91 -8.44 -3.62
C HIS A 369 16.54 -7.12 -2.90
N LEU A 370 15.97 -7.18 -1.69
CA LEU A 370 15.63 -6.00 -0.87
C LEU A 370 16.73 -5.65 0.13
N ASP A 371 16.89 -4.36 0.44
CA ASP A 371 17.84 -3.87 1.45
C ASP A 371 17.43 -4.27 2.89
N ASN A 372 18.42 -4.46 3.76
CA ASN A 372 18.28 -4.93 5.16
C ASN A 372 17.25 -4.15 6.01
N GLY A 373 16.96 -2.89 5.66
CA GLY A 373 15.96 -2.07 6.36
C GLY A 373 14.51 -2.50 6.13
N THR A 374 14.22 -3.12 4.96
CA THR A 374 12.85 -3.40 4.50
C THR A 374 12.43 -4.86 4.77
N ASN A 375 13.40 -5.74 4.98
CA ASN A 375 13.18 -7.12 5.42
C ASN A 375 12.63 -7.22 6.87
N LYS A 376 12.59 -6.11 7.62
CA LYS A 376 12.22 -6.06 9.05
C LYS A 376 10.76 -6.43 9.38
N VAL A 377 9.86 -6.51 8.40
CA VAL A 377 8.40 -6.48 8.67
C VAL A 377 7.67 -7.84 8.54
N MET A 378 8.22 -8.88 7.89
CA MET A 378 7.37 -9.96 7.33
C MET A 378 7.88 -11.43 7.42
N ALA A 379 8.11 -12.07 8.58
CA ALA A 379 8.47 -13.51 8.53
C ALA A 379 8.10 -14.41 9.73
N MET A 380 8.22 -15.73 9.48
CA MET A 380 7.98 -16.88 10.35
C MET A 380 9.29 -17.61 10.71
N VAL A 381 9.31 -18.33 11.84
CA VAL A 381 10.45 -18.76 12.69
C VAL A 381 11.82 -19.03 12.05
N GLU A 382 12.03 -20.02 11.16
CA GLU A 382 13.40 -20.33 10.65
C GLU A 382 13.89 -19.37 9.57
N VAL A 383 13.04 -19.02 8.62
CA VAL A 383 13.32 -17.97 7.62
C VAL A 383 13.53 -16.63 8.33
N LEU A 384 12.76 -16.39 9.40
CA LEU A 384 12.86 -15.23 10.26
C LEU A 384 14.21 -15.11 10.99
N PHE A 385 14.86 -16.20 11.40
CA PHE A 385 16.19 -16.11 12.02
C PHE A 385 17.33 -15.82 11.04
N GLU A 386 17.27 -16.30 9.79
CA GLU A 386 18.18 -15.82 8.74
C GLU A 386 17.87 -14.36 8.36
N LEU A 387 16.59 -13.95 8.36
CA LEU A 387 16.16 -12.59 8.04
C LEU A 387 16.55 -11.55 9.11
N ILE A 388 16.43 -11.91 10.39
CA ILE A 388 16.75 -11.06 11.55
C ILE A 388 18.23 -11.19 11.92
N LYS A 389 19.04 -11.94 11.16
CA LYS A 389 20.48 -12.09 11.41
C LYS A 389 21.21 -10.75 11.49
N GLY A 390 20.81 -9.73 10.74
CA GLY A 390 21.36 -8.36 10.87
C GLY A 390 20.91 -7.60 12.13
N LEU A 391 19.74 -7.93 12.69
CA LEU A 391 19.20 -7.38 13.95
C LEU A 391 19.61 -8.19 15.19
N ILE A 392 20.05 -9.43 14.99
CA ILE A 392 20.61 -10.29 16.03
C ILE A 392 22.11 -10.09 16.06
N LYS A 393 22.86 -10.29 14.98
CA LYS A 393 24.33 -10.18 14.91
C LYS A 393 24.81 -8.82 14.39
N ASP A 394 25.85 -8.27 15.00
CA ASP A 394 26.56 -7.12 14.45
C ASP A 394 27.29 -7.55 13.16
N LEU A 395 26.96 -6.90 12.03
CA LEU A 395 27.67 -7.10 10.78
C LEU A 395 28.91 -6.20 10.78
N ASP A 396 30.07 -6.78 10.43
CA ASP A 396 31.34 -6.05 10.37
C ASP A 396 31.22 -4.83 9.43
N GLY A 397 31.30 -3.62 10.00
CA GLY A 397 31.50 -2.38 9.24
C GLY A 397 30.40 -1.31 9.30
N ALA A 398 29.28 -1.51 10.00
CA ALA A 398 28.25 -0.46 10.15
C ALA A 398 28.35 0.22 11.53
N THR A 399 29.35 1.09 11.70
CA THR A 399 29.29 2.17 12.70
C THR A 399 28.41 3.30 12.15
N ASP A 400 27.13 3.02 11.94
CA ASP A 400 26.15 4.10 11.82
C ASP A 400 25.65 4.40 13.24
N GLU A 401 25.74 5.66 13.64
CA GLU A 401 25.16 6.20 14.86
C GLU A 401 23.63 6.02 14.79
N LEU A 402 23.13 4.82 15.07
CA LEU A 402 21.71 4.58 15.27
C LEU A 402 21.28 5.30 16.54
N ASP A 403 20.19 6.06 16.46
CA ASP A 403 19.54 6.68 17.62
C ASP A 403 19.27 5.60 18.70
N GLU A 404 19.69 5.86 19.95
CA GLU A 404 19.56 4.86 21.02
C GLU A 404 18.12 4.43 21.28
N GLU A 405 17.14 5.30 21.01
CA GLU A 405 15.72 4.99 21.17
C GLU A 405 15.25 3.99 20.10
N ASP A 406 15.59 4.23 18.83
CA ASP A 406 15.26 3.33 17.72
C ASP A 406 15.90 1.96 17.94
N PHE A 407 17.16 1.91 18.37
CA PHE A 407 17.82 0.65 18.71
C PHE A 407 17.10 -0.11 19.84
N LYS A 408 16.65 0.59 20.88
CA LYS A 408 15.88 -0.04 21.98
C LYS A 408 14.54 -0.58 21.47
N ASP A 409 13.84 0.14 20.61
CA ASP A 409 12.55 -0.29 20.04
C ASP A 409 12.70 -1.48 19.08
N GLU A 410 13.79 -1.53 18.32
CA GLU A 410 14.17 -2.70 17.53
C GLU A 410 14.39 -3.93 18.41
N GLN A 411 15.21 -3.80 19.46
CA GLN A 411 15.50 -4.92 20.37
C GLN A 411 14.26 -5.37 21.17
N ASN A 412 13.38 -4.43 21.55
CA ASN A 412 12.09 -4.74 22.16
C ASN A 412 11.17 -5.51 21.22
N SER A 413 11.22 -5.22 19.92
CA SER A 413 10.45 -5.95 18.91
C SER A 413 10.96 -7.39 18.75
N VAL A 414 12.28 -7.60 18.79
CA VAL A 414 12.89 -8.94 18.83
C VAL A 414 12.51 -9.70 20.11
N ALA A 415 12.47 -9.05 21.26
CA ALA A 415 12.02 -9.67 22.51
C ALA A 415 10.54 -10.10 22.46
N LYS A 416 9.65 -9.26 21.89
CA LYS A 416 8.24 -9.62 21.67
C LYS A 416 8.10 -10.82 20.76
N LEU A 417 8.89 -10.87 19.69
CA LEU A 417 8.91 -12.00 18.76
C LEU A 417 9.27 -13.31 19.46
N ILE A 418 10.29 -13.32 20.32
CA ILE A 418 10.66 -14.50 21.12
C ILE A 418 9.48 -15.00 21.97
N HIS A 419 8.66 -14.09 22.52
CA HIS A 419 7.46 -14.48 23.27
C HIS A 419 6.32 -14.99 22.40
N MET A 420 6.26 -14.62 21.12
CA MET A 420 5.27 -15.15 20.19
C MET A 420 5.62 -16.56 19.69
N LEU A 421 6.89 -16.97 19.78
CA LEU A 421 7.32 -18.33 19.48
C LEU A 421 6.83 -19.25 20.59
N TYR A 422 5.67 -19.87 20.38
CA TYR A 422 5.08 -20.82 21.31
C TYR A 422 4.60 -22.06 20.57
N ASN A 423 4.92 -23.22 21.11
CA ASN A 423 4.41 -24.51 20.63
C ASN A 423 3.84 -25.29 21.82
N ASN A 424 2.76 -26.05 21.57
CA ASN A 424 2.10 -26.87 22.58
C ASN A 424 2.90 -28.13 22.92
N GLU A 425 3.76 -28.60 22.01
CA GLU A 425 4.62 -29.76 22.26
C GLU A 425 5.94 -29.33 22.92
N PRO A 426 6.27 -29.86 24.11
CA PRO A 426 7.42 -29.38 24.89
C PRO A 426 8.76 -29.69 24.20
N GLU A 427 8.86 -30.77 23.44
CA GLU A 427 10.07 -31.14 22.71
C GLU A 427 10.34 -30.22 21.53
N GLU A 428 9.30 -29.87 20.76
CA GLU A 428 9.40 -28.92 19.67
C GLU A 428 9.70 -27.51 20.20
N MET A 429 9.09 -27.13 21.32
CA MET A 429 9.38 -25.87 22.00
C MET A 429 10.85 -25.81 22.47
N LEU A 430 11.41 -26.91 22.99
CA LEU A 430 12.83 -26.99 23.36
C LEU A 430 13.74 -26.85 22.14
N LYS A 431 13.41 -27.49 21.01
CA LYS A 431 14.15 -27.33 19.75
C LYS A 431 14.14 -25.87 19.29
N ILE A 432 12.99 -25.20 19.34
CA ILE A 432 12.85 -23.77 19.02
C ILE A 432 13.75 -22.94 19.93
N ILE A 433 13.67 -23.13 21.25
CA ILE A 433 14.51 -22.40 22.22
C ILE A 433 16.00 -22.61 21.93
N CYS A 434 16.44 -23.84 21.62
CA CYS A 434 17.83 -24.12 21.27
C CYS A 434 18.29 -23.41 19.99
N ILE A 435 17.41 -23.29 18.98
CA ILE A 435 17.70 -22.53 17.75
C ILE A 435 17.80 -21.05 18.08
N VAL A 436 16.82 -20.48 18.78
CA VAL A 436 16.81 -19.06 19.18
C VAL A 436 18.04 -18.73 20.02
N TRP A 437 18.42 -19.62 20.94
CA TRP A 437 19.61 -19.48 21.77
C TRP A 437 20.89 -19.38 20.93
N LYS A 438 21.09 -20.28 19.96
CA LYS A 438 22.28 -20.25 19.09
C LYS A 438 22.39 -18.93 18.33
N HIS A 439 21.27 -18.41 17.83
CA HIS A 439 21.27 -17.15 17.10
C HIS A 439 21.48 -15.94 18.04
N THR A 440 20.76 -15.88 19.16
CA THR A 440 20.84 -14.76 20.11
C THR A 440 22.23 -14.61 20.75
N MET A 441 22.91 -15.72 21.04
CA MET A 441 24.28 -15.69 21.58
C MET A 441 25.31 -15.13 20.59
N ALA A 442 25.02 -15.16 19.28
CA ALA A 442 25.88 -14.53 18.27
C ALA A 442 25.67 -13.01 18.18
N GLY A 443 24.78 -12.43 18.99
CA GLY A 443 24.26 -11.07 18.80
C GLY A 443 25.05 -9.91 19.40
N GLY A 444 26.15 -10.19 20.11
CA GLY A 444 27.01 -9.17 20.67
C GLY A 444 26.50 -8.54 21.98
N PRO A 445 27.37 -7.82 22.71
CA PRO A 445 27.11 -7.40 24.09
C PRO A 445 25.96 -6.38 24.23
N LYS A 446 25.74 -5.49 23.26
CA LYS A 446 24.71 -4.44 23.40
C LYS A 446 23.27 -4.97 23.30
N ARG A 447 23.06 -6.11 22.64
CA ARG A 447 21.74 -6.68 22.33
C ARG A 447 21.27 -7.76 23.32
N LEU A 448 22.23 -8.43 23.97
CA LEU A 448 21.96 -9.49 24.95
C LEU A 448 21.06 -9.05 26.13
N PRO A 449 21.20 -7.84 26.72
CA PRO A 449 20.36 -7.42 27.84
C PRO A 449 18.85 -7.35 27.54
N PHE A 450 18.47 -7.18 26.27
CA PHE A 450 17.07 -7.08 25.86
C PHE A 450 16.48 -8.43 25.47
N THR A 451 17.26 -9.26 24.77
CA THR A 451 16.79 -10.51 24.17
C THR A 451 16.90 -11.70 25.13
N VAL A 452 17.97 -11.79 25.94
CA VAL A 452 18.19 -12.90 26.87
C VAL A 452 17.07 -13.04 27.91
N PRO A 453 16.58 -11.97 28.56
CA PRO A 453 15.48 -12.10 29.52
C PRO A 453 14.23 -12.73 28.90
N SER A 454 13.85 -12.32 27.69
CA SER A 454 12.67 -12.88 27.00
C SER A 454 12.81 -14.38 26.72
N LEU A 455 14.01 -14.82 26.35
CA LEU A 455 14.32 -16.23 26.11
C LEU A 455 14.34 -17.04 27.41
N VAL A 456 14.90 -16.47 28.48
CA VAL A 456 14.90 -17.09 29.82
C VAL A 456 13.47 -17.29 30.31
N PHE A 457 12.60 -16.27 30.21
CA PHE A 457 11.20 -16.41 30.61
C PHE A 457 10.43 -17.42 29.75
N SER A 458 10.70 -17.50 28.45
CA SER A 458 10.12 -18.53 27.56
C SER A 458 10.55 -19.95 27.98
N ALA A 459 11.83 -20.14 28.30
CA ALA A 459 12.34 -21.42 28.82
C ALA A 459 11.80 -21.76 30.23
N LEU A 460 11.61 -20.77 31.12
CA LEU A 460 10.98 -20.97 32.42
C LEU A 460 9.50 -21.33 32.29
N GLN A 461 8.80 -20.80 31.28
CA GLN A 461 7.42 -21.20 30.99
C GLN A 461 7.35 -22.67 30.55
N LEU A 462 8.29 -23.13 29.72
CA LEU A 462 8.41 -24.54 29.36
C LEU A 462 8.66 -25.43 30.58
N VAL A 463 9.53 -25.01 31.52
CA VAL A 463 9.78 -25.74 32.78
C VAL A 463 8.50 -25.90 33.60
N ARG A 464 7.68 -24.84 33.69
CA ARG A 464 6.37 -24.92 34.39
C ARG A 464 5.37 -25.83 33.70
N GLN A 465 5.40 -25.92 32.36
CA GLN A 465 4.54 -26.85 31.62
C GLN A 465 4.94 -28.31 31.87
N LEU A 466 6.24 -28.59 31.92
CA LEU A 466 6.76 -29.93 32.22
C LEU A 466 6.41 -30.41 33.63
N GLN A 467 6.38 -29.49 34.62
CA GLN A 467 5.90 -29.80 35.98
C GLN A 467 4.43 -30.22 36.02
N GLY A 468 3.58 -29.68 35.14
CA GLY A 468 2.16 -30.01 35.08
C GLY A 468 1.84 -31.36 34.44
N GLN A 469 2.82 -32.00 33.79
CA GLN A 469 2.65 -33.22 32.97
C GLN A 469 3.30 -34.48 33.58
N GLU A 470 3.73 -34.47 34.85
CA GLU A 470 4.33 -35.64 35.53
C GLU A 470 3.40 -36.86 35.73
N GLY A 471 2.24 -36.90 35.07
CA GLY A 471 1.32 -38.03 35.05
C GLY A 471 1.12 -38.61 33.64
N ASP A 472 2.19 -39.03 32.96
CA ASP A 472 2.22 -40.19 32.04
C ASP A 472 3.53 -40.15 31.22
N ILE A 473 4.44 -41.10 31.46
CA ILE A 473 5.58 -41.33 30.58
C ILE A 473 5.50 -42.77 30.06
N VAL A 474 5.06 -42.93 28.81
CA VAL A 474 5.36 -44.09 27.98
C VAL A 474 5.92 -43.55 26.66
N GLY A 475 7.23 -43.65 26.46
CA GLY A 475 7.88 -43.29 25.21
C GLY A 475 9.40 -43.26 25.34
N GLU A 476 10.09 -44.18 24.65
CA GLU A 476 11.55 -44.26 24.53
C GLU A 476 12.10 -43.20 23.55
N GLU A 477 12.12 -41.92 23.93
CA GLU A 477 13.09 -40.93 23.40
C GLU A 477 13.49 -39.99 24.55
N VAL A 478 14.77 -39.61 24.65
CA VAL A 478 15.36 -38.99 25.85
C VAL A 478 14.57 -37.75 26.29
N PRO A 479 13.83 -37.79 27.42
CA PRO A 479 12.85 -36.77 27.72
C PRO A 479 13.53 -35.41 27.96
N ALA A 480 12.86 -34.33 27.53
CA ALA A 480 13.21 -32.95 27.84
C ALA A 480 13.19 -32.75 29.37
N THR A 481 14.28 -33.09 30.03
CA THR A 481 14.37 -33.03 31.48
C THR A 481 14.59 -31.58 31.93
N PRO A 482 13.89 -31.11 32.96
CA PRO A 482 14.07 -29.75 33.52
C PRO A 482 15.53 -29.40 33.78
N LYS A 483 16.35 -30.39 34.19
CA LYS A 483 17.80 -30.23 34.40
C LYS A 483 18.55 -29.72 33.16
N LYS A 484 18.21 -30.23 31.96
CA LYS A 484 18.87 -29.80 30.71
C LYS A 484 18.47 -28.37 30.34
N ILE A 485 17.22 -27.99 30.61
CA ILE A 485 16.76 -26.61 30.41
C ILE A 485 17.48 -25.67 31.38
N PHE A 486 17.64 -26.05 32.66
CA PHE A 486 18.39 -25.26 33.63
C PHE A 486 19.89 -25.13 33.29
N GLN A 487 20.52 -26.16 32.70
CA GLN A 487 21.89 -26.05 32.19
C GLN A 487 21.99 -25.02 31.06
N ILE A 488 21.05 -25.03 30.11
CA ILE A 488 21.00 -24.03 29.04
C ILE A 488 20.77 -22.63 29.63
N LEU A 489 19.84 -22.49 30.59
CA LEU A 489 19.59 -21.21 31.29
C LEU A 489 20.83 -20.68 32.00
N SER A 490 21.60 -21.55 32.67
CA SER A 490 22.86 -21.16 33.31
C SER A 490 23.85 -20.58 32.28
N GLN A 491 24.02 -21.25 31.14
CA GLN A 491 24.90 -20.77 30.06
C GLN A 491 24.42 -19.44 29.48
N MET A 492 23.10 -19.24 29.34
CA MET A 492 22.52 -17.96 28.88
C MET A 492 22.80 -16.82 29.84
N ILE A 493 22.66 -17.04 31.14
CA ILE A 493 22.85 -16.00 32.16
C ILE A 493 24.34 -15.73 32.37
N GLU A 494 25.20 -16.73 32.26
CA GLU A 494 26.66 -16.56 32.30
C GLU A 494 27.15 -15.66 31.15
N ALA A 495 26.64 -15.88 29.93
CA ALA A 495 26.92 -15.00 28.80
C ALA A 495 26.45 -13.54 29.02
N LEU A 496 25.37 -13.34 29.80
CA LEU A 496 24.89 -12.01 30.18
C LEU A 496 25.76 -11.35 31.26
N SER A 497 26.30 -12.13 32.21
CA SER A 497 27.20 -11.60 33.24
C SER A 497 28.49 -11.02 32.68
N ALA A 498 28.99 -11.55 31.56
CA ALA A 498 30.16 -11.02 30.86
C ALA A 498 29.95 -9.62 30.22
N VAL A 499 28.72 -9.10 30.22
CA VAL A 499 28.27 -7.97 29.38
C VAL A 499 27.88 -6.73 30.20
N LEU A 500 28.41 -6.60 31.43
CA LEU A 500 28.27 -5.40 32.28
C LEU A 500 26.82 -5.07 32.73
N SER A 501 25.94 -6.08 32.82
CA SER A 501 24.59 -5.94 33.44
C SER A 501 24.37 -6.87 34.64
N PRO A 502 25.19 -6.76 35.71
CA PRO A 502 25.19 -7.71 36.83
C PRO A 502 23.88 -7.73 37.62
N GLU A 503 23.16 -6.59 37.71
CA GLU A 503 21.86 -6.52 38.37
C GLU A 503 20.78 -7.36 37.67
N LEU A 504 20.79 -7.38 36.35
CA LEU A 504 19.82 -8.14 35.55
C LEU A 504 20.12 -9.64 35.65
N ALA A 505 21.40 -10.02 35.51
CA ALA A 505 21.84 -11.40 35.67
C ALA A 505 21.49 -11.96 37.05
N LEU A 506 21.70 -11.18 38.13
CA LEU A 506 21.33 -11.58 39.50
C LEU A 506 19.81 -11.83 39.62
N ARG A 507 18.97 -10.96 39.06
CA ARG A 507 17.51 -11.17 39.06
C ARG A 507 17.12 -12.44 38.32
N LEU A 508 17.74 -12.72 37.17
CA LEU A 508 17.47 -13.92 36.38
C LEU A 508 17.92 -15.19 37.11
N TYR A 509 19.09 -15.18 37.78
CA TYR A 509 19.53 -16.31 38.60
C TYR A 509 18.55 -16.61 39.74
N LEU A 510 18.08 -15.58 40.46
CA LEU A 510 17.09 -15.77 41.52
C LEU A 510 15.75 -16.30 40.99
N GLN A 511 15.29 -15.84 39.82
CA GLN A 511 14.09 -16.37 39.18
C GLN A 511 14.26 -17.83 38.72
N CYS A 512 15.44 -18.20 38.23
CA CYS A 512 15.75 -19.59 37.88
C CYS A 512 15.81 -20.47 39.13
N ALA A 513 16.35 -19.97 40.25
CA ALA A 513 16.34 -20.66 41.53
C ALA A 513 14.91 -20.89 42.05
N GLU A 514 14.01 -19.90 41.91
CA GLU A 514 12.59 -20.04 42.25
C GLU A 514 11.89 -21.09 41.39
N ALA A 515 12.20 -21.16 40.10
CA ALA A 515 11.65 -22.20 39.23
C ALA A 515 12.22 -23.59 39.54
N ALA A 516 13.51 -23.68 39.88
CA ALA A 516 14.15 -24.93 40.32
C ALA A 516 13.57 -25.42 41.64
N ASN A 517 13.20 -24.49 42.53
CA ASN A 517 12.46 -24.78 43.75
C ASN A 517 11.07 -25.37 43.47
N GLY A 518 10.37 -24.92 42.43
CA GLY A 518 9.13 -25.57 42.00
C GLY A 518 9.32 -26.99 41.44
N CYS A 519 10.54 -27.36 41.02
CA CYS A 519 10.88 -28.69 40.48
C CYS A 519 11.47 -29.65 41.53
N ASP A 520 11.56 -29.24 42.81
CA ASP A 520 12.28 -29.97 43.86
C ASP A 520 13.76 -30.28 43.53
N LEU A 521 14.41 -29.41 42.73
CA LEU A 521 15.82 -29.56 42.33
C LEU A 521 16.76 -28.77 43.23
N GLU A 522 17.05 -29.29 44.42
CA GLU A 522 17.89 -28.60 45.44
C GLU A 522 19.27 -28.19 44.92
N TYR A 523 20.00 -29.12 44.29
CA TYR A 523 21.35 -28.85 43.79
C TYR A 523 21.40 -27.69 42.79
N VAL A 524 20.44 -27.66 41.86
CA VAL A 524 20.36 -26.63 40.81
C VAL A 524 19.98 -25.28 41.41
N ALA A 525 19.02 -25.26 42.35
CA ALA A 525 18.66 -24.04 43.07
C ALA A 525 19.85 -23.49 43.86
N TYR A 526 20.60 -24.36 44.54
CA TYR A 526 21.77 -23.97 45.31
C TYR A 526 22.86 -23.38 44.42
N GLU A 527 23.14 -24.00 43.27
CA GLU A 527 24.09 -23.51 42.28
C GLU A 527 23.73 -22.09 41.80
N PHE A 528 22.46 -21.85 41.44
CA PHE A 528 22.02 -20.51 41.04
C PHE A 528 22.15 -19.47 42.16
N PHE A 529 21.88 -19.83 43.41
CA PHE A 529 22.12 -18.92 44.54
C PHE A 529 23.61 -18.64 44.74
N THR A 530 24.48 -19.63 44.60
CA THR A 530 25.92 -19.42 44.69
C THR A 530 26.42 -18.48 43.61
N GLN A 531 25.98 -18.63 42.36
CA GLN A 531 26.33 -17.73 41.25
C GLN A 531 25.79 -16.31 41.49
N ALA A 532 24.57 -16.17 42.03
CA ALA A 532 24.03 -14.88 42.42
C ALA A 532 24.85 -14.19 43.53
N PHE A 533 25.38 -14.94 44.49
CA PHE A 533 26.28 -14.39 45.51
C PHE A 533 27.63 -13.96 44.95
N VAL A 534 28.23 -14.72 44.02
CA VAL A 534 29.48 -14.32 43.36
C VAL A 534 29.28 -12.99 42.62
N LEU A 535 28.20 -12.85 41.84
CA LEU A 535 27.88 -11.59 41.16
C LEU A 535 27.65 -10.43 42.14
N TYR A 536 27.02 -10.70 43.28
CA TYR A 536 26.82 -9.68 44.31
C TYR A 536 28.15 -9.19 44.91
N GLU A 537 29.11 -10.10 45.16
CA GLU A 537 30.41 -9.78 45.74
C GLU A 537 31.35 -9.08 44.76
N GLU A 538 31.43 -9.58 43.52
CA GLU A 538 32.48 -9.19 42.57
C GLU A 538 32.06 -8.02 41.67
N GLU A 539 30.79 -7.96 41.25
CA GLU A 539 30.36 -7.05 40.17
C GLU A 539 29.45 -5.90 40.64
N ILE A 540 28.67 -6.06 41.71
CA ILE A 540 27.72 -5.03 42.19
C ILE A 540 28.39 -4.08 43.19
N ALA A 541 28.99 -2.99 42.69
CA ALA A 541 29.66 -1.98 43.53
C ALA A 541 28.74 -0.84 44.05
N ASN A 542 27.62 -0.56 43.39
CA ASN A 542 26.78 0.59 43.75
C ASN A 542 25.96 0.32 45.03
N SER A 543 26.12 1.17 46.05
CA SER A 543 25.43 1.05 47.34
C SER A 543 23.90 0.90 47.23
N LYS A 544 23.22 1.61 46.32
CA LYS A 544 21.76 1.46 46.15
C LYS A 544 21.39 0.12 45.50
N ALA A 545 22.20 -0.31 44.53
CA ALA A 545 22.02 -1.58 43.84
C ALA A 545 22.25 -2.77 44.79
N GLN A 546 23.29 -2.68 45.63
CA GLN A 546 23.60 -3.68 46.66
C GLN A 546 22.43 -3.87 47.64
N VAL A 547 21.85 -2.78 48.14
CA VAL A 547 20.68 -2.86 49.02
C VAL A 547 19.52 -3.56 48.31
N THR A 548 19.24 -3.20 47.06
CA THR A 548 18.16 -3.80 46.28
C THR A 548 18.41 -5.29 46.03
N ALA A 549 19.63 -5.66 45.64
CA ALA A 549 20.05 -7.04 45.39
C ALA A 549 19.93 -7.91 46.64
N ILE A 550 20.40 -7.42 47.80
CA ILE A 550 20.23 -8.14 49.08
C ILE A 550 18.76 -8.37 49.40
N HIS A 551 17.90 -7.35 49.28
CA HIS A 551 16.48 -7.53 49.57
C HIS A 551 15.82 -8.54 48.63
N LEU A 552 16.24 -8.59 47.36
CA LEU A 552 15.79 -9.60 46.41
C LEU A 552 16.30 -11.00 46.77
N ILE A 553 17.56 -11.14 47.18
CA ILE A 553 18.12 -12.43 47.66
C ILE A 553 17.36 -12.92 48.89
N ILE A 554 17.14 -12.05 49.89
CA ILE A 554 16.38 -12.38 51.10
C ILE A 554 14.96 -12.82 50.73
N GLY A 555 14.27 -12.05 49.89
CA GLY A 555 12.91 -12.38 49.45
C GLY A 555 12.83 -13.69 48.68
N ALA A 556 13.79 -13.96 47.80
CA ALA A 556 13.88 -15.23 47.08
C ALA A 556 14.14 -16.39 48.04
N LEU A 557 15.14 -16.27 48.92
CA LEU A 557 15.52 -17.30 49.89
C LEU A 557 14.39 -17.63 50.89
N GLN A 558 13.57 -16.64 51.25
CA GLN A 558 12.38 -16.86 52.08
C GLN A 558 11.32 -17.73 51.38
N ARG A 559 11.21 -17.63 50.05
CA ARG A 559 10.25 -18.41 49.24
C ARG A 559 10.74 -19.83 48.93
N MET A 560 11.98 -20.16 49.28
CA MET A 560 12.57 -21.48 49.03
C MET A 560 12.16 -22.47 50.12
N ASN A 561 11.65 -23.62 49.70
CA ASN A 561 11.30 -24.75 50.57
C ASN A 561 12.09 -26.03 50.23
N VAL A 562 12.84 -26.04 49.13
CA VAL A 562 13.58 -27.22 48.64
C VAL A 562 14.92 -27.43 49.35
N PHE A 563 15.46 -26.43 50.04
CA PHE A 563 16.75 -26.56 50.71
C PHE A 563 16.68 -27.40 51.98
N SER A 564 17.64 -28.32 52.11
CA SER A 564 17.97 -28.95 53.38
C SER A 564 18.40 -27.93 54.43
N VAL A 565 18.26 -28.29 55.70
CA VAL A 565 18.56 -27.41 56.85
C VAL A 565 20.00 -26.88 56.78
N GLU A 566 20.97 -27.73 56.44
CA GLU A 566 22.38 -27.36 56.33
C GLU A 566 22.64 -26.34 55.22
N ASN A 567 22.14 -26.61 54.00
CA ASN A 567 22.31 -25.71 52.86
C ASN A 567 21.60 -24.38 53.11
N ARG A 568 20.40 -24.41 53.68
CA ARG A 568 19.65 -23.20 54.04
C ARG A 568 20.40 -22.36 55.06
N ASP A 569 21.03 -22.97 56.05
CA ASP A 569 21.80 -22.27 57.09
C ASP A 569 23.03 -21.59 56.52
N ILE A 570 23.75 -22.26 55.61
CA ILE A 570 24.91 -21.69 54.91
C ILE A 570 24.49 -20.44 54.11
N LEU A 571 23.42 -20.53 53.31
CA LEU A 571 22.94 -19.40 52.50
C LEU A 571 22.43 -18.25 53.38
N THR A 572 21.76 -18.55 54.49
CA THR A 572 21.26 -17.56 55.46
C THR A 572 22.40 -16.82 56.13
N HIS A 573 23.43 -17.56 56.57
CA HIS A 573 24.62 -16.99 57.19
C HIS A 573 25.35 -16.04 56.24
N LYS A 574 25.57 -16.47 54.97
CA LYS A 574 26.16 -15.61 53.94
C LYS A 574 25.34 -14.34 53.70
N THR A 575 24.02 -14.48 53.52
CA THR A 575 23.11 -13.33 53.31
C THR A 575 23.12 -12.35 54.48
N THR A 576 23.15 -12.87 55.70
CA THR A 576 23.24 -12.06 56.94
C THR A 576 24.58 -11.33 57.00
N GLY A 577 25.67 -12.02 56.66
CA GLY A 577 27.00 -11.43 56.55
C GLY A 577 27.06 -10.27 55.54
N TYR A 578 26.44 -10.41 54.37
CA TYR A 578 26.36 -9.33 53.38
C TYR A 578 25.50 -8.15 53.86
N SER A 579 24.38 -8.45 54.52
CA SER A 579 23.50 -7.42 55.09
C SER A 579 24.22 -6.59 56.16
N ALA A 580 25.06 -7.23 56.97
CA ALA A 580 25.90 -6.57 57.97
C ALA A 580 27.05 -5.75 57.36
N ARG A 581 27.48 -6.02 56.13
CA ARG A 581 28.58 -5.31 55.44
C ARG A 581 28.11 -4.11 54.61
N LEU A 582 26.83 -3.76 54.64
CA LEU A 582 26.32 -2.58 53.93
C LEU A 582 26.89 -1.28 54.49
N LEU A 583 27.24 -0.34 53.59
CA LEU A 583 27.92 0.91 53.92
C LEU A 583 27.10 1.86 54.81
N LYS A 584 25.77 1.90 54.62
CA LYS A 584 24.87 2.85 55.28
C LYS A 584 24.14 2.18 56.43
N LYS A 585 24.29 2.72 57.66
CA LYS A 585 23.61 2.21 58.86
C LYS A 585 22.09 2.04 58.72
N PRO A 586 21.32 2.99 58.14
CA PRO A 586 19.88 2.80 57.98
C PRO A 586 19.52 1.60 57.10
N ASP A 587 20.29 1.38 56.03
CA ASP A 587 20.05 0.28 55.08
C ASP A 587 20.52 -1.05 55.67
N GLN A 588 21.64 -1.04 56.41
CA GLN A 588 22.14 -2.17 57.19
C GLN A 588 21.11 -2.64 58.22
N CYS A 589 20.53 -1.72 59.02
CA CYS A 589 19.50 -2.07 60.00
C CYS A 589 18.26 -2.69 59.35
N ARG A 590 17.82 -2.14 58.20
CA ARG A 590 16.68 -2.67 57.45
C ARG A 590 16.95 -4.06 56.86
N ALA A 591 18.13 -4.26 56.29
CA ALA A 591 18.52 -5.54 55.71
C ALA A 591 18.69 -6.61 56.80
N VAL A 592 19.31 -6.30 57.93
CA VAL A 592 19.44 -7.23 59.07
C VAL A 592 18.07 -7.56 59.67
N TYR A 593 17.18 -6.57 59.79
CA TYR A 593 15.79 -6.81 60.18
C TYR A 593 15.09 -7.77 59.20
N ALA A 594 15.27 -7.56 57.89
CA ALA A 594 14.71 -8.46 56.88
C ALA A 594 15.29 -9.88 56.99
N CYS A 595 16.59 -10.03 57.27
CA CYS A 595 17.23 -11.33 57.50
C CYS A 595 16.65 -12.07 58.73
N SER A 596 16.12 -11.36 59.74
CA SER A 596 15.49 -12.03 60.89
C SER A 596 14.31 -12.93 60.47
N HIS A 597 13.60 -12.57 59.39
CA HIS A 597 12.52 -13.38 58.84
C HIS A 597 13.01 -14.66 58.16
N LEU A 598 14.28 -14.75 57.76
CA LEU A 598 14.83 -15.97 57.16
C LEU A 598 14.96 -17.12 58.17
N PHE A 599 15.06 -16.79 59.45
CA PHE A 599 15.07 -17.75 60.56
C PHE A 599 13.65 -18.13 61.02
N TRP A 600 12.64 -17.47 60.47
CA TRP A 600 11.23 -17.68 60.79
C TRP A 600 10.55 -18.40 59.63
N VAL A 601 10.83 -19.70 59.50
CA VAL A 601 10.18 -20.56 58.50
C VAL A 601 9.06 -21.34 59.20
N ASP A 602 7.85 -21.27 58.65
CA ASP A 602 6.76 -22.18 59.05
C ASP A 602 7.10 -23.58 58.52
N GLY A 603 7.76 -24.40 59.34
CA GLY A 603 8.00 -25.80 59.01
C GLY A 603 6.69 -26.57 58.87
N GLN A 604 6.65 -27.57 57.98
CA GLN A 604 5.55 -28.55 57.90
C GLN A 604 5.29 -29.28 59.23
N ASP A 605 6.25 -29.26 60.17
CA ASP A 605 6.15 -29.87 61.51
C ASP A 605 5.88 -28.87 62.66
N GLY A 606 5.54 -27.61 62.37
CA GLY A 606 5.11 -26.66 63.42
C GLY A 606 6.18 -26.28 64.46
N ILE A 607 7.44 -26.65 64.26
CA ILE A 607 8.56 -26.18 65.09
C ILE A 607 8.94 -24.77 64.63
N ARG A 608 8.43 -23.77 65.35
CA ARG A 608 8.94 -22.41 65.30
C ARG A 608 10.28 -22.42 66.01
N ASP A 609 11.36 -22.50 65.24
CA ASP A 609 12.71 -22.71 65.76
C ASP A 609 13.29 -21.43 66.40
N GLY A 610 12.70 -21.04 67.54
CA GLY A 610 13.15 -19.93 68.39
C GLY A 610 14.44 -20.24 69.16
N GLU A 611 14.98 -21.46 69.08
CA GLU A 611 16.24 -21.85 69.73
C GLU A 611 17.49 -21.45 68.93
N ARG A 612 17.35 -21.04 67.66
CA ARG A 612 18.47 -20.55 66.84
C ARG A 612 18.99 -19.15 67.25
N PHE A 613 18.26 -18.45 68.12
CA PHE A 613 18.58 -17.11 68.61
C PHE A 613 19.51 -17.14 69.83
N ASP A 614 20.53 -17.99 69.85
CA ASP A 614 21.54 -17.94 70.91
C ASP A 614 22.63 -16.93 70.53
N LEU A 615 22.55 -15.73 71.11
CA LEU A 615 23.50 -14.60 70.98
C LEU A 615 24.96 -14.96 71.33
N LYS A 616 25.24 -16.20 71.75
CA LYS A 616 26.59 -16.70 72.04
C LYS A 616 27.34 -17.18 70.81
N THR A 617 26.66 -17.47 69.70
CA THR A 617 27.27 -18.04 68.49
C THR A 617 27.68 -16.96 67.46
N TYR A 618 27.29 -15.70 67.69
CA TYR A 618 27.43 -14.61 66.72
C TYR A 618 28.03 -13.33 67.33
N PRO A 619 29.34 -13.29 67.61
CA PRO A 619 30.01 -12.13 68.21
C PRO A 619 30.12 -10.91 67.26
N ASP A 620 29.97 -11.09 65.93
CA ASP A 620 30.11 -10.01 64.94
C ASP A 620 28.82 -9.17 64.75
N LEU A 621 27.74 -9.52 65.46
CA LEU A 621 26.43 -8.87 65.39
C LEU A 621 26.13 -7.93 66.58
N ALA A 622 27.12 -7.71 67.47
CA ALA A 622 27.02 -6.85 68.65
C ALA A 622 27.59 -5.44 68.43
#